data_AF-A0A7C4FGM0-F1
#
_entry.id   AF-A0A7C4FGM0-F1
#
_cell.length_a   1.000
_cell.length_b   1.000
_cell.length_c   1.000
_cell.angle_alpha   90.00
_cell.angle_beta   90.00
_cell.angle_gamma   90.00
#
_symmetry.space_group_name_H-M   'P 1'
#
loop_
_entity.id
_entity.type
_entity.pdbx_description
1 polymer ?
#
loop_
_entity_poly.entity_id
_entity_poly.type
_entity_poly.pdbx_seq_one_letter_code
_entity_poly.pdbx_strand_id
1 'polypeptide(L)'
;MDLVKLGLSGSSVFVCGSVGNDMFSRLIIDALKGYNIQFCAKVVDYVHTSATLILVERGKDRRFINYVGANTYLGFEHVTECYSEVKPKYFFLAMGALGVR
;
A
#
# COMPACT_ATOMS: atom_id res chain seq x y z
N MET A 1 0.00 -0.82 9.21
CA MET A 1 0.24 -0.13 10.50
C MET A 1 -0.38 -0.89 11.68
N ASP A 2 -1.50 -1.60 11.51
CA ASP A 2 -2.19 -2.25 12.65
C ASP A 2 -1.32 -3.27 13.40
N LEU A 3 -0.53 -4.08 12.70
CA LEU A 3 0.43 -4.99 13.35
C LEU A 3 1.37 -4.26 14.33
N VAL A 4 1.87 -3.08 13.95
CA VAL A 4 2.73 -2.27 14.80
C VAL A 4 1.96 -1.72 16.00
N LYS A 5 0.72 -1.27 15.78
CA LYS A 5 -0.17 -0.81 16.86
C LYS A 5 -0.57 -1.93 17.83
N LEU A 6 -0.55 -3.18 17.38
CA LEU A 6 -0.79 -4.38 18.20
C LEU A 6 0.49 -4.87 18.92
N GLY A 7 1.62 -4.16 18.79
CA GLY A 7 2.85 -4.42 19.55
C GLY A 7 3.98 -5.07 18.77
N LEU A 8 3.84 -5.31 17.46
CA LEU A 8 4.99 -5.73 16.66
C LEU A 8 5.95 -4.54 16.44
N SER A 9 7.24 -4.82 16.36
CA SER A 9 8.21 -3.78 15.97
C SER A 9 7.93 -3.32 14.54
N GLY A 10 7.94 -2.01 14.29
CA GLY A 10 7.89 -1.45 12.94
C GLY A 10 8.95 -2.04 12.02
N SER A 11 10.17 -2.22 12.52
CA SER A 11 11.29 -2.79 11.77
C SER A 11 11.10 -4.26 11.39
N SER A 12 10.15 -4.97 12.02
CA SER A 12 9.78 -6.34 11.65
C SER A 12 8.66 -6.40 10.61
N VAL A 13 8.11 -5.26 10.21
CA VAL A 13 7.06 -5.15 9.19
C VAL A 13 7.65 -4.51 7.94
N PHE A 14 7.42 -5.16 6.81
CA PHE A 14 7.80 -4.66 5.50
C PHE A 14 6.57 -4.51 4.63
N VAL A 15 6.51 -3.41 3.88
CA VAL A 15 5.44 -3.14 2.90
C VAL A 15 6.06 -3.09 1.51
N CYS A 16 5.42 -3.77 0.55
CA CYS A 16 5.75 -3.69 -0.87
C CYS A 16 4.52 -3.16 -1.61
N GLY A 17 4.70 -2.23 -2.54
CA GLY A 17 3.59 -1.68 -3.32
C GLY A 17 4.04 -0.75 -4.44
N SER A 18 3.07 -0.16 -5.13
CA SER A 18 3.31 0.88 -6.14
C SER A 18 2.56 2.15 -5.77
N VAL A 19 3.15 3.29 -6.11
CA VAL A 19 2.62 4.63 -5.80
C VAL A 19 2.84 5.56 -6.97
N GLY A 20 2.02 6.60 -7.08
CA GLY A 20 2.25 7.67 -8.06
C GLY A 20 3.37 8.61 -7.61
N ASN A 21 3.89 9.40 -8.55
CA ASN A 21 4.82 10.48 -8.22
C ASN A 21 4.07 11.76 -7.81
N ASP A 22 3.40 11.73 -6.66
CA ASP A 22 2.56 12.83 -6.17
C ASP A 22 2.66 13.02 -4.64
N MET A 23 1.85 13.95 -4.10
CA MET A 23 1.84 14.24 -2.67
C MET A 23 1.30 13.08 -1.83
N PHE A 24 0.42 12.24 -2.39
CA PHE A 24 -0.17 11.11 -1.64
C PHE A 24 0.87 10.02 -1.39
N SER A 25 1.78 9.76 -2.33
CA SER A 25 2.86 8.81 -2.09
C SER A 25 3.77 9.26 -0.96
N ARG A 26 4.08 10.57 -0.89
CA ARG A 26 4.86 11.16 0.21
C ARG A 26 4.16 10.96 1.55
N LEU A 27 2.85 11.26 1.62
CA LEU A 27 2.07 11.06 2.83
C LEU A 27 2.08 9.60 3.32
N ILE A 28 1.96 8.64 2.40
CA ILE A 28 2.05 7.21 2.74
C ILE A 28 3.44 6.85 3.27
N ILE A 29 4.49 7.25 2.55
CA ILE A 29 5.88 6.96 2.90
C ILE A 29 6.22 7.55 4.27
N ASP A 30 5.86 8.81 4.51
CA ASP A 30 6.14 9.50 5.76
C ASP A 30 5.36 8.88 6.93
N ALA A 31 4.11 8.48 6.71
CA ALA A 31 3.33 7.75 7.70
C ALA A 31 3.99 6.40 8.06
N LEU A 32 4.43 5.61 7.08
CA LEU A 32 5.13 4.33 7.33
C LEU A 32 6.46 4.54 8.08
N LYS A 33 7.25 5.54 7.66
CA LYS A 33 8.50 5.93 8.33
C LYS A 33 8.27 6.34 9.78
N GLY A 34 7.19 7.05 10.07
CA GLY A 34 6.82 7.45 11.44
C GLY A 34 6.61 6.26 12.39
N TYR A 35 6.28 5.07 11.86
CA TYR A 35 6.19 3.83 12.62
C TYR A 35 7.43 2.94 12.50
N ASN A 36 8.53 3.44 11.92
CA ASN A 36 9.74 2.66 11.59
C ASN A 36 9.45 1.42 10.72
N ILE A 37 8.41 1.50 9.86
CA ILE A 37 8.05 0.43 8.93
C ILE A 37 8.89 0.56 7.67
N GLN A 38 9.54 -0.53 7.26
CA GLN A 38 10.27 -0.57 6.00
C GLN A 38 9.31 -0.66 4.83
N PHE A 39 9.61 0.08 3.76
CA PHE A 39 8.75 0.15 2.58
C PHE A 39 9.59 0.19 1.31
N CYS A 40 9.28 -0.69 0.37
CA CYS A 40 9.79 -0.64 -1.00
C CYS A 40 8.63 -0.35 -1.96
N ALA A 41 8.76 0.77 -2.67
CA ALA A 41 7.74 1.29 -3.55
C ALA A 41 8.24 1.33 -4.99
N LYS A 42 7.45 0.82 -5.93
CA LYS A 42 7.56 1.19 -7.33
C LYS A 42 6.88 2.53 -7.56
N VAL A 43 7.65 3.57 -7.84
CA VAL A 43 7.12 4.89 -8.22
C VAL A 43 6.73 4.86 -9.70
N VAL A 44 5.55 5.39 -10.03
CA VAL A 44 5.03 5.46 -11.40
C VAL A 44 4.73 6.92 -11.75
N ASP A 45 5.43 7.48 -12.72
CA ASP A 45 5.40 8.92 -13.00
C ASP A 45 4.13 9.40 -13.74
N TYR A 46 3.45 8.52 -14.45
CA TYR A 46 2.34 8.87 -15.36
C TYR A 46 0.95 8.51 -14.82
N VAL A 47 0.84 8.11 -13.55
CA VAL A 47 -0.42 7.80 -12.88
C VAL A 47 -0.38 8.26 -11.43
N HIS A 48 -1.51 8.72 -10.90
CA HIS A 48 -1.60 9.13 -9.50
C HIS A 48 -1.65 7.93 -8.56
N THR A 49 -1.24 8.16 -7.31
CA THR A 49 -1.42 7.23 -6.20
C THR A 49 -2.89 6.87 -6.06
N SER A 50 -3.16 5.59 -5.85
CA SER A 50 -4.51 5.04 -5.67
C SER A 50 -5.21 5.70 -4.49
N ALA A 51 -6.51 5.94 -4.61
CA ALA A 51 -7.29 6.61 -3.59
C ALA A 51 -8.69 6.00 -3.47
N THR A 52 -9.22 5.99 -2.25
CA THR A 52 -10.61 5.61 -2.00
C THR A 52 -11.34 6.82 -1.42
N LEU A 53 -12.36 7.29 -2.14
CA LEU A 53 -13.31 8.24 -1.59
C LEU A 53 -14.34 7.47 -0.76
N ILE A 54 -14.41 7.80 0.53
CA ILE A 54 -15.35 7.20 1.48
C ILE A 54 -16.42 8.22 1.80
N LEU A 55 -17.66 7.93 1.41
CA LEU A 55 -18.82 8.77 1.72
C LEU A 55 -19.52 8.23 2.96
N VAL A 56 -19.58 9.06 4.00
CA VAL A 56 -20.22 8.73 5.28
C VAL A 56 -21.47 9.58 5.44
N GLU A 57 -22.61 8.93 5.62
CA GLU A 57 -23.89 9.58 5.87
C GLU A 57 -24.51 9.01 7.15
N ARG A 58 -25.02 9.86 8.03
CA ARG A 58 -25.57 9.42 9.31
C ARG A 58 -26.72 8.43 9.08
N GLY A 59 -26.63 7.27 9.72
CA GLY A 59 -27.64 6.22 9.62
C GLY A 59 -27.60 5.40 8.34
N LYS A 60 -26.57 5.55 7.50
CA LYS A 60 -26.36 4.73 6.30
C LYS A 60 -24.97 4.09 6.29
N ASP A 61 -24.87 3.02 5.51
CA ASP A 61 -23.59 2.38 5.26
C ASP A 61 -22.63 3.29 4.50
N ARG A 62 -21.34 3.06 4.73
CA ARG A 62 -20.28 3.77 4.02
C ARG A 62 -20.28 3.33 2.56
N ARG A 63 -20.19 4.30 1.65
CA ARG A 63 -19.98 4.06 0.22
C ARG A 63 -18.52 4.30 -0.12
N PHE A 64 -17.93 3.39 -0.89
CA PHE A 64 -16.53 3.42 -1.28
C PHE A 64 -16.43 3.57 -2.79
N ILE A 65 -15.75 4.63 -3.25
CA ILE A 65 -15.46 4.85 -4.66
C ILE A 65 -13.94 4.75 -4.81
N ASN A 66 -13.48 3.74 -5.53
CA ASN A 66 -12.05 3.43 -5.66
C ASN A 66 -11.51 3.96 -6.98
N TYR A 67 -10.44 4.74 -6.88
CA TYR A 67 -9.52 5.01 -7.97
C TYR A 67 -8.31 4.07 -7.81
N VAL A 68 -8.21 3.07 -8.69
CA VAL A 68 -7.20 2.02 -8.61
C VAL A 68 -5.77 2.50 -8.86
N GLY A 69 -5.60 3.65 -9.53
CA GLY A 69 -4.34 4.39 -9.66
C GLY A 69 -3.10 3.54 -9.93
N ALA A 70 -2.00 3.92 -9.29
CA ALA A 70 -0.71 3.25 -9.39
C ALA A 70 -0.73 1.76 -8.99
N ASN A 71 -1.73 1.27 -8.23
CA ASN A 71 -1.76 -0.14 -7.79
C ASN A 71 -1.80 -1.12 -8.97
N THR A 72 -2.38 -0.72 -10.10
CA THR A 72 -2.45 -1.57 -11.31
C THR A 72 -1.08 -1.83 -11.95
N TYR A 73 -0.06 -1.07 -11.55
CA TYR A 73 1.31 -1.16 -12.05
C TYR A 73 2.25 -1.93 -11.11
N LEU A 74 1.73 -2.48 -10.01
CA LEU A 74 2.47 -3.41 -9.17
C LEU A 74 2.68 -4.72 -9.94
N GLY A 75 3.90 -4.90 -10.45
CA GLY A 75 4.29 -6.06 -11.25
C GLY A 75 4.82 -7.21 -10.41
N PHE A 76 4.77 -8.41 -10.97
CA PHE A 76 5.30 -9.62 -10.35
C PHE A 76 6.79 -9.49 -10.02
N GLU A 77 7.57 -8.95 -10.96
CA GLU A 77 9.02 -8.78 -10.84
C GLU A 77 9.38 -7.96 -9.60
N HIS A 78 8.73 -6.81 -9.42
CA HIS A 78 8.98 -5.95 -8.27
C HIS A 78 8.63 -6.62 -6.93
N VAL A 79 7.53 -7.38 -6.89
CA VAL A 79 7.15 -8.14 -5.69
C VAL A 79 8.18 -9.23 -5.39
N THR A 80 8.68 -9.93 -6.42
CA THR A 80 9.71 -10.97 -6.23
C THR A 80 11.06 -10.40 -5.79
N GLU A 81 11.43 -9.21 -6.25
CA GLU A 81 12.63 -8.49 -5.78
C GLU A 81 12.50 -8.17 -4.29
N CYS A 82 11.39 -7.55 -3.88
CA CYS A 82 11.11 -7.23 -2.48
C CYS A 82 11.12 -8.48 -1.59
N TYR A 83 10.50 -9.56 -2.06
CA TYR A 83 10.47 -10.82 -1.33
C TYR A 83 11.88 -11.41 -1.15
N SER A 84 12.70 -11.37 -2.20
CA SER A 84 14.05 -11.93 -2.19
C SER A 84 15.02 -11.14 -1.30
N GLU A 85 14.81 -9.81 -1.20
CA GLU A 85 15.56 -8.92 -0.31
C GLU A 85 15.21 -9.18 1.16
N VAL A 86 13.92 -9.26 1.49
CA VAL A 86 13.45 -9.32 2.88
C VAL A 86 13.37 -10.75 3.43
N LYS A 87 13.09 -11.73 2.58
CA LYS A 87 12.86 -13.15 2.93
C LYS A 87 11.93 -13.32 4.14
N PRO A 88 10.68 -12.81 4.06
CA PRO A 88 9.82 -12.75 5.22
C PRO A 88 9.37 -14.14 5.68
N LYS A 89 9.28 -14.34 7.00
CA LYS A 89 8.69 -15.56 7.59
C LYS A 89 7.20 -15.72 7.27
N TYR A 90 6.49 -14.59 7.16
CA TYR A 90 5.08 -14.52 6.82
C TYR A 90 4.89 -13.52 5.68
N PHE A 91 4.26 -13.96 4.60
CA PHE A 91 3.91 -13.12 3.48
C PHE A 91 2.39 -12.96 3.41
N PHE A 92 1.92 -11.74 3.29
CA PHE A 92 0.50 -11.42 3.13
C PHE A 92 0.29 -10.60 1.87
N LEU A 93 -0.68 -11.01 1.06
CA LEU A 93 -1.08 -10.31 -0.16
C LEU A 93 -2.54 -9.86 -0.04
N ALA A 94 -2.77 -8.56 -0.12
CA ALA A 94 -4.12 -8.01 -0.13
C ALA A 94 -4.75 -8.17 -1.53
N MET A 95 -5.72 -9.07 -1.65
CA MET A 95 -6.39 -9.41 -2.91
C MET A 95 -7.64 -8.52 -3.13
N GLY A 96 -7.46 -7.20 -3.27
CA GLY A 96 -8.59 -6.26 -3.33
C GLY A 96 -9.03 -5.84 -4.75
N ALA A 97 -8.12 -5.87 -5.73
CA ALA A 97 -8.34 -5.29 -7.06
C ALA A 97 -7.75 -6.13 -8.21
N LEU A 98 -7.57 -7.44 -7.99
CA LEU A 98 -7.08 -8.34 -9.03
C LEU A 98 -8.20 -8.71 -10.00
N GLY A 99 -7.94 -8.62 -11.30
CA GLY A 99 -8.83 -9.14 -12.35
C GLY A 99 -9.65 -8.12 -13.13
N VAL A 100 -9.48 -6.81 -12.89
CA VAL A 100 -10.05 -5.78 -13.78
C VAL A 100 -9.09 -5.55 -14.95
N ARG A 101 -9.20 -6.39 -15.96
CA ARG A 101 -8.75 -6.10 -17.32
C ARG A 101 -9.96 -5.77 -18.19
#